data_AF-X1CV03-F1
#
_entry.id   AF-X1CV03-F1
#
_cell.length_a   1.000
_cell.length_b   1.000
_cell.length_c   1.000
_cell.angle_alpha   90.00
_cell.angle_beta   90.00
_cell.angle_gamma   90.00
#
_symmetry.space_group_name_H-M   'P 1'
#
loop_
_entity.id
_entity.type
_entity.pdbx_description
1 polymer ?
#
loop_
_entity_poly.entity_id
_entity_poly.type
_entity_poly.pdbx_seq_one_letter_code
_entity_poly.pdbx_strand_id
1 'polypeptide(L)'
;TINLQESASQVKGFFKEFKLSFTALLDTTGEVGASFGIRAIPTAYILDKTGRIIGQVNGPREWDSKEAIALFENLIDIKIK
;
A
#
# COMPACT_ATOMS: atom_id res chain seq x y z
N THR A 1 3.61 -3.21 2.50
CA THR A 1 3.85 -2.82 1.09
C THR A 1 4.18 -4.07 0.28
N ILE A 2 3.97 -4.05 -1.04
CA ILE A 2 4.50 -5.05 -1.97
C ILE A 2 5.57 -4.35 -2.79
N ASN A 3 6.83 -4.70 -2.56
CA ASN A 3 7.96 -4.16 -3.31
C ASN A 3 8.02 -4.80 -4.71
N LEU A 4 8.37 -4.01 -5.73
CA LEU A 4 8.35 -4.43 -7.12
C LEU A 4 9.78 -4.63 -7.66
N GLN A 5 10.09 -5.87 -8.02
CA GLN A 5 11.31 -6.28 -8.74
C GLN A 5 12.67 -5.95 -8.06
N GLU A 6 12.69 -5.50 -6.81
CA GLU A 6 13.94 -5.35 -6.04
C GLU A 6 14.25 -6.59 -5.21
N SER A 7 15.53 -6.79 -4.91
CA SER A 7 15.97 -7.92 -4.09
C SER A 7 15.63 -7.76 -2.61
N ALA A 8 15.49 -8.88 -1.91
CA ALA A 8 15.25 -8.89 -0.46
C ALA A 8 16.29 -8.09 0.34
N SER A 9 17.56 -8.09 -0.09
CA SER A 9 18.64 -7.37 0.60
C SER A 9 18.50 -5.85 0.45
N GLN A 10 18.14 -5.36 -0.74
CA GLN A 10 17.85 -3.94 -0.98
C GLN A 10 16.68 -3.46 -0.12
N VAL A 11 15.56 -4.19 -0.15
CA VAL A 11 14.37 -3.85 0.63
C VAL A 11 14.68 -3.88 2.13
N LYS A 12 15.40 -4.89 2.62
CA LYS A 12 15.79 -4.97 4.03
C LYS A 12 16.71 -3.82 4.45
N GLY A 13 17.64 -3.41 3.58
CA GLY A 13 18.51 -2.24 3.80
C GLY A 13 17.69 -0.96 3.96
N PHE A 14 16.77 -0.70 3.03
CA PHE A 14 15.87 0.44 3.06
C PHE A 14 15.01 0.48 4.33
N PHE A 15 14.40 -0.65 4.72
CA PHE A 15 13.58 -0.73 5.93
C PHE A 15 14.38 -0.44 7.20
N LYS A 16 15.64 -0.89 7.26
CA LYS A 16 16.53 -0.61 8.39
C LYS A 16 16.92 0.87 8.45
N GLU A 17 17.26 1.47 7.32
CA GLU A 17 17.66 2.87 7.21
C GLU A 17 16.54 3.81 7.68
N PHE A 18 15.33 3.60 7.18
CA PHE A 18 14.15 4.43 7.50
C PHE A 18 13.37 3.95 8.73
N LYS A 19 13.87 2.92 9.44
CA LYS A 19 13.24 2.36 10.66
C LYS A 19 11.77 1.97 10.47
N LEU A 20 11.45 1.41 9.30
CA LEU A 20 10.08 1.02 8.96
C LEU A 20 9.70 -0.27 9.70
N SER A 21 8.55 -0.25 10.37
CA SER A 21 8.09 -1.35 11.24
C SER A 21 6.99 -2.22 10.62
N PHE A 22 6.47 -1.85 9.45
CA PHE A 22 5.45 -2.61 8.76
C PHE A 22 6.05 -3.73 7.90
N THR A 23 5.21 -4.64 7.40
CA THR A 23 5.66 -5.75 6.54
C THR A 23 5.87 -5.31 5.09
N ALA A 24 7.03 -5.65 4.53
CA ALA A 24 7.23 -5.69 3.08
C ALA A 24 7.06 -7.13 2.56
N LEU A 25 6.22 -7.27 1.55
CA LEU A 25 6.19 -8.42 0.65
C LEU A 25 7.07 -8.11 -0.57
N LEU A 26 7.54 -9.15 -1.25
CA LEU A 26 8.42 -9.04 -2.41
C LEU A 26 7.70 -9.62 -3.63
N ASP A 27 7.52 -8.80 -4.66
CA ASP A 27 7.10 -9.22 -5.99
C ASP A 27 8.32 -9.13 -6.93
N THR A 28 9.23 -10.10 -6.80
CA THR A 28 10.51 -10.08 -7.54
C THR A 28 10.33 -10.27 -9.04
N THR A 29 9.22 -10.88 -9.48
CA THR A 29 8.91 -11.08 -10.90
C THR A 29 8.13 -9.89 -11.49
N GLY A 30 7.34 -9.20 -10.68
CA GLY A 30 6.42 -8.16 -11.13
C GLY A 30 5.04 -8.70 -11.53
N GLU A 31 4.81 -10.01 -11.37
CA GLU A 31 3.56 -10.66 -11.77
C GLU A 31 2.38 -10.19 -10.91
N VAL A 32 2.60 -9.94 -9.62
CA VAL A 32 1.56 -9.42 -8.73
C VAL A 32 1.22 -7.98 -9.11
N GLY A 33 2.22 -7.12 -9.31
CA GLY A 33 2.01 -5.76 -9.80
C GLY A 33 1.25 -5.74 -11.13
N ALA A 34 1.61 -6.62 -12.06
CA ALA A 34 0.93 -6.76 -13.34
C ALA A 34 -0.53 -7.22 -13.18
N SER A 35 -0.81 -8.20 -12.30
CA SER A 35 -2.18 -8.69 -12.07
C SER A 35 -3.09 -7.64 -11.45
N PHE A 36 -2.53 -6.71 -10.67
CA PHE A 36 -3.25 -5.54 -10.14
C PHE A 36 -3.33 -4.37 -11.14
N GLY A 37 -2.71 -4.49 -12.33
CA GLY A 37 -2.73 -3.43 -13.34
C GLY A 37 -1.88 -2.21 -12.97
N ILE A 38 -0.85 -2.39 -12.15
CA ILE A 38 0.08 -1.32 -11.76
C ILE A 38 0.83 -0.81 -12.98
N ARG A 39 0.70 0.50 -13.26
CA ARG A 39 1.40 1.20 -14.36
C ARG A 39 2.25 2.37 -13.89
N ALA A 40 2.14 2.73 -12.62
CA ALA A 40 2.88 3.81 -12.00
C ALA A 40 3.19 3.45 -10.55
N ILE A 41 4.34 3.91 -10.06
CA ILE A 41 4.74 3.77 -8.65
C ILE A 41 4.89 5.17 -8.01
N PRO A 42 4.52 5.33 -6.73
CA PRO A 42 3.75 4.37 -5.94
C PRO A 42 2.28 4.30 -6.40
N THR A 43 1.63 3.15 -6.19
CA THR A 43 0.18 2.99 -6.28
C THR A 43 -0.31 2.35 -4.97
N ALA A 44 -1.39 2.87 -4.41
CA ALA A 44 -2.03 2.34 -3.21
C ALA A 44 -3.47 1.92 -3.50
N TYR A 45 -3.89 0.80 -2.93
CA TYR A 45 -5.28 0.37 -2.89
C TYR A 45 -5.79 0.42 -1.45
N ILE A 46 -7.04 0.84 -1.29
CA ILE A 46 -7.76 0.82 -0.02
C ILE A 46 -8.80 -0.30 -0.12
N LEU A 47 -8.76 -1.24 0.83
CA LEU A 47 -9.67 -2.37 0.89
C LEU A 47 -10.62 -2.23 2.08
N ASP A 48 -11.87 -2.70 1.93
CA ASP A 48 -12.81 -2.84 3.04
C ASP A 48 -12.51 -4.08 3.90
N LYS A 49 -13.28 -4.28 4.98
CA LYS A 49 -13.10 -5.41 5.90
C LYS A 49 -13.43 -6.78 5.27
N THR A 50 -14.05 -6.82 4.09
CA THR A 50 -14.30 -8.03 3.30
C THR A 50 -13.25 -8.27 2.22
N GLY A 51 -12.24 -7.40 2.12
CA GLY A 51 -11.19 -7.48 1.11
C GLY A 51 -11.58 -6.90 -0.25
N ARG A 52 -12.67 -6.14 -0.36
CA ARG A 52 -13.05 -5.47 -1.62
C ARG A 52 -12.28 -4.17 -1.75
N ILE A 53 -11.79 -3.89 -2.96
CA ILE A 53 -11.13 -2.60 -3.26
C ILE A 53 -12.21 -1.50 -3.27
N ILE A 54 -12.03 -0.51 -2.41
CA ILE A 54 -12.92 0.66 -2.27
C ILE A 54 -12.23 1.98 -2.63
N GLY A 55 -10.93 1.94 -2.93
CA GLY A 55 -10.18 3.10 -3.40
C GLY A 55 -8.87 2.71 -4.08
N GLN A 56 -8.44 3.55 -5.03
CA GLN A 56 -7.14 3.47 -5.70
C GLN A 56 -6.52 4.85 -5.75
N VAL A 57 -5.22 4.92 -5.50
CA VAL A 57 -4.44 6.14 -5.56
C VAL A 57 -3.16 5.91 -6.34
N ASN A 58 -2.97 6.69 -7.40
CA ASN A 58 -1.72 6.73 -8.15
C ASN A 58 -0.87 7.93 -7.67
N GLY A 59 0.42 7.70 -7.46
CA GLY A 59 1.37 8.67 -6.96
C GLY A 59 1.38 8.81 -5.43
N PRO A 60 2.34 9.58 -4.89
CA PRO A 60 2.50 9.78 -3.45
C PRO A 60 1.31 10.53 -2.84
N ARG A 61 1.09 10.35 -1.54
CA ARG A 61 0.14 11.12 -0.72
C ARG A 61 0.68 11.31 0.69
N GLU A 62 0.28 12.41 1.31
CA GLU A 62 0.48 12.70 2.73
C GLU A 62 -0.58 11.95 3.55
N TRP A 63 -0.32 10.66 3.80
CA TRP A 63 -1.26 9.75 4.48
C TRP A 63 -1.46 10.05 5.97
N ASP A 64 -0.60 10.88 6.56
CA ASP A 64 -0.68 11.40 7.93
C ASP A 64 -1.35 12.77 8.03
N SER A 65 -1.86 13.31 6.92
CA SER A 65 -2.71 14.51 6.93
C SER A 65 -4.01 14.29 7.70
N LYS A 66 -4.57 15.38 8.25
CA LYS A 66 -5.85 15.36 8.98
C LYS A 66 -6.98 14.80 8.11
N GLU A 67 -6.96 15.12 6.83
CA GLU A 67 -7.94 14.70 5.84
C GLU A 67 -7.85 13.19 5.57
N ALA A 68 -6.64 12.64 5.46
CA ALA A 68 -6.43 11.20 5.30
C ALA A 68 -6.87 10.43 6.56
N ILE A 69 -6.52 10.92 7.75
CA ILE A 69 -6.96 10.32 9.01
C ILE A 69 -8.49 10.31 9.11
N ALA A 70 -9.14 11.46 8.87
CA ALA A 70 -10.59 11.57 8.89
C ALA A 70 -11.28 10.65 7.88
N LEU A 71 -10.70 10.47 6.68
CA LEU A 71 -11.20 9.49 5.72
C LEU A 71 -11.22 8.08 6.31
N PHE A 72 -10.10 7.62 6.90
CA PHE A 72 -10.02 6.28 7.46
C PHE A 72 -10.90 6.09 8.70
N GLU A 73 -11.04 7.09 9.55
CA GLU A 73 -11.99 7.07 10.67
C GLU A 73 -13.42 6.81 10.16
N ASN A 74 -13.86 7.53 9.13
CA ASN A 74 -15.16 7.30 8.50
C ASN A 74 -15.28 5.90 7.89
N LEU A 75 -14.25 5.42 7.19
CA LEU A 75 -14.26 4.08 6.57
C LEU A 75 -14.29 2.94 7.60
N ILE A 76 -13.73 3.14 8.79
CA ILE A 76 -13.75 2.16 9.88
C ILE A 76 -15.16 2.07 10.50
N ASP A 77 -15.85 3.21 10.65
CA ASP A 77 -17.15 3.32 11.31
C ASP A 77 -18.33 2.85 10.44
N ILE A 78 -18.15 2.76 9.11
CA ILE A 78 -19.16 2.21 8.21
C ILE A 78 -19.42 0.75 8.59
N LYS A 79 -20.61 0.50 9.15
CA LYS A 79 -21.15 -0.85 9.32
C LYS A 79 -21.43 -1.42 7.94
N ILE A 80 -20.75 -2.51 7.61
CA ILE A 80 -21.04 -3.31 6.43
C ILE A 80 -22.48 -3.81 6.58
N LYS A 81 -23.37 -3.36 5.68
CA LYS A 81 -24.74 -3.87 5.57
C LYS A 81 -24.73 -5.28 5.01
#